data_AF-A0A2V5W4Z0-F1
#
_entry.id   AF-A0A2V5W4Z0-F1
#
_cell.length_a   1.000
_cell.length_b   1.000
_cell.length_c   1.000
_cell.angle_alpha   90.00
_cell.angle_beta   90.00
_cell.angle_gamma   90.00
#
_symmetry.space_group_name_H-M   'P 1'
#
loop_
_entity.id
_entity.type
_entity.pdbx_description
1 polymer ?
#
loop_
_entity_poly.entity_id
_entity_poly.type
_entity_poly.pdbx_seq_one_letter_code
_entity_poly.pdbx_strand_id
1 'polypeptide(L)'
;MSRETWSGRFWRSSITEKGPANKLAPKWTNHVRLPQPNSSYGYNMAGSGRYPSSGPSLGLDGGSNNRSASAYLSENQVKVPSDMIAVADVKPKPGGADNDLDDIFPINLLAELAPRHNKGENIVFCDGHVEYAKHTVWLKKTEVARQRWNNDNQPHRETWPNNP
;
A
#
# COMPACT_ATOMS: atom_id res chain seq x y z
N MET A 1 12.92 -67.50 -8.57
CA MET A 1 12.06 -66.48 -7.95
C MET A 1 12.93 -65.61 -7.06
N SER A 2 13.43 -64.49 -7.57
CA SER A 2 14.05 -63.41 -6.81
C SER A 2 13.63 -62.10 -7.48
N ARG A 3 13.01 -61.20 -6.71
CA ARG A 3 12.53 -59.90 -7.20
C ARG A 3 13.68 -58.91 -7.20
N GLU A 4 14.01 -58.37 -8.36
CA GLU A 4 14.88 -57.20 -8.52
C GLU A 4 14.06 -55.93 -8.32
N THR A 5 14.53 -55.02 -7.46
CA THR A 5 13.99 -53.67 -7.28
C THR A 5 14.99 -52.65 -7.82
N TRP A 6 14.61 -51.96 -8.89
CA TRP A 6 15.32 -50.81 -9.45
C TRP A 6 14.94 -49.54 -8.68
N SER A 7 15.93 -48.86 -8.06
CA SER A 7 15.73 -47.54 -7.44
C SER A 7 16.09 -46.42 -8.43
N GLY A 8 15.08 -45.70 -8.93
CA GLY A 8 15.25 -44.50 -9.75
C GLY A 8 15.76 -43.31 -8.95
N ARG A 9 16.87 -42.70 -9.40
CA ARG A 9 17.38 -41.42 -8.88
C ARG A 9 16.61 -40.26 -9.51
N PHE A 10 15.72 -39.64 -8.76
CA PHE A 10 15.12 -38.34 -9.08
C PHE A 10 16.04 -37.23 -8.59
N TRP A 11 16.52 -36.37 -9.50
CA TRP A 11 17.21 -35.12 -9.16
C TRP A 11 16.18 -34.14 -8.56
N ARG A 12 16.26 -33.87 -7.25
CA ARG A 12 15.73 -32.62 -6.67
C ARG A 12 16.89 -31.62 -6.62
N SER A 13 16.88 -30.63 -7.51
CA SER A 13 17.68 -29.43 -7.29
C SER A 13 17.01 -28.62 -6.18
N SER A 14 17.60 -28.68 -4.99
CA SER A 14 17.20 -27.83 -3.86
C SER A 14 17.45 -26.37 -4.23
N ILE A 15 16.39 -25.60 -4.46
CA ILE A 15 16.44 -24.14 -4.37
C ILE A 15 16.63 -23.83 -2.88
N THR A 16 17.87 -23.68 -2.47
CA THR A 16 18.21 -23.07 -1.18
C THR A 16 18.07 -21.57 -1.32
N GLU A 17 16.86 -21.04 -1.13
CA GLU A 17 16.73 -19.64 -0.72
C GLU A 17 17.38 -19.53 0.67
N LYS A 18 18.66 -19.18 0.71
CA LYS A 18 19.31 -18.74 1.94
C LYS A 18 18.77 -17.36 2.31
N GLY A 19 17.54 -17.31 2.80
CA GLY A 19 17.15 -16.23 3.71
C GLY A 19 18.12 -16.24 4.89
N PRO A 20 18.49 -15.10 5.49
CA PRO A 20 19.43 -15.04 6.60
C PRO A 20 18.76 -15.56 7.88
N ALA A 21 18.37 -16.82 7.90
CA ALA A 21 17.74 -17.51 9.04
C ALA A 21 18.68 -17.61 10.25
N ASN A 22 19.98 -17.34 10.05
CA ASN A 22 21.00 -17.36 11.10
C ASN A 22 21.32 -15.96 11.66
N LYS A 23 20.55 -14.93 11.28
CA LYS A 23 20.59 -13.63 11.95
C LYS A 23 19.41 -13.58 12.90
N LEU A 24 19.68 -13.28 14.17
CA LEU A 24 18.61 -12.91 15.09
C LEU A 24 17.82 -11.76 14.47
N ALA A 25 16.48 -11.85 14.49
CA ALA A 25 15.66 -10.72 14.14
C ALA A 25 16.15 -9.51 14.97
N PRO A 26 16.35 -8.33 14.36
CA PRO A 26 16.68 -7.14 15.13
C PRO A 26 15.63 -6.98 16.23
N LYS A 27 16.06 -6.48 17.40
CA LYS A 27 15.20 -6.26 18.56
C LYS A 27 13.90 -5.60 18.07
N TRP A 28 12.78 -6.32 18.21
CA TRP A 28 11.51 -5.92 17.61
C TRP A 28 11.18 -4.49 18.05
N THR A 29 10.89 -3.62 17.08
CA THR A 29 10.66 -2.20 17.28
C THR A 29 9.25 -1.89 17.77
N ASN A 30 8.53 -2.82 18.38
CA ASN A 30 7.27 -2.55 19.07
C ASN A 30 7.53 -1.90 20.45
N HIS A 31 8.18 -0.74 20.44
CA HIS A 31 8.31 0.09 21.63
C HIS A 31 6.96 0.79 21.87
N VAL A 32 6.08 0.14 22.66
CA VAL A 32 4.67 0.54 22.89
C VAL A 32 4.51 1.99 23.42
N ARG A 33 5.58 2.62 23.91
CA ARG A 33 5.55 4.00 24.43
C ARG A 33 5.54 5.07 23.35
N LEU A 34 5.88 4.75 22.10
CA LEU A 34 5.87 5.70 20.98
C LEU A 34 5.29 4.98 19.76
N PRO A 35 4.36 5.60 19.00
CA PRO A 35 3.96 5.06 17.70
C PRO A 35 5.22 4.89 16.85
N GLN A 36 5.60 3.64 16.55
CA GLN A 36 6.76 3.36 15.72
C GLN A 36 6.27 3.30 14.28
N PRO A 37 6.71 4.21 13.39
CA PRO A 37 6.16 4.33 12.06
C PRO A 37 6.40 3.03 11.29
N ASN A 38 5.34 2.49 10.70
CA ASN A 38 5.50 1.41 9.74
C ASN A 38 5.95 2.02 8.42
N SER A 39 7.26 2.18 8.25
CA SER A 39 7.87 2.72 7.04
C SER A 39 7.63 1.87 5.78
N SER A 40 6.92 0.74 5.89
CA SER A 40 6.67 -0.18 4.79
C SER A 40 5.32 -0.01 4.13
N TYR A 41 4.33 0.54 4.82
CA TYR A 41 2.96 0.63 4.32
C TYR A 41 2.37 2.02 4.57
N GLY A 42 1.67 2.55 3.57
CA GLY A 42 0.97 3.82 3.61
C GLY A 42 -0.53 3.64 3.49
N TYR A 43 -1.29 4.54 4.12
CA TYR A 43 -2.76 4.52 4.11
C TYR A 43 -3.32 5.43 3.03
N ASN A 44 -4.38 4.98 2.33
CA ASN A 44 -5.02 5.76 1.27
C ASN A 44 -5.91 6.87 1.86
N MET A 45 -5.28 7.92 2.36
CA MET A 45 -5.93 9.02 3.06
C MET A 45 -6.76 9.91 2.11
N ALA A 46 -6.14 10.37 1.01
CA ALA A 46 -6.69 11.39 0.13
C ALA A 46 -7.25 10.84 -1.20
N GLY A 47 -7.06 9.55 -1.49
CA GLY A 47 -7.37 8.98 -2.80
C GLY A 47 -6.50 9.61 -3.88
N SER A 48 -7.11 9.99 -5.00
CA SER A 48 -6.46 10.81 -6.04
C SER A 48 -6.54 12.32 -5.77
N GLY A 49 -7.21 12.73 -4.69
CA GLY A 49 -7.41 14.12 -4.32
C GLY A 49 -6.13 14.80 -3.83
N ARG A 50 -6.14 16.13 -3.76
CA ARG A 50 -5.04 16.89 -3.17
C ARG A 50 -5.14 16.85 -1.64
N TYR A 51 -4.00 16.80 -0.96
CA TYR A 51 -3.93 17.06 0.48
C TYR A 51 -2.89 18.16 0.77
N PRO A 52 -3.11 19.04 1.76
CA PRO A 52 -4.37 19.27 2.47
C PRO A 52 -5.35 20.01 1.53
N SER A 53 -6.60 19.54 1.44
CA SER A 53 -7.61 20.15 0.57
C SER A 53 -8.84 20.56 1.36
N SER A 54 -9.38 21.72 1.01
CA SER A 54 -10.68 22.22 1.49
C SER A 54 -11.88 21.63 0.72
N GLY A 55 -11.66 20.59 -0.10
CA GLY A 55 -12.68 19.87 -0.87
C GLY A 55 -13.00 18.48 -0.29
N PRO A 56 -13.96 17.75 -0.88
CA PRO A 56 -14.32 16.41 -0.44
C PRO A 56 -13.12 15.46 -0.54
N SER A 57 -12.84 14.72 0.53
CA SER A 57 -11.79 13.69 0.53
C SER A 57 -12.24 12.53 -0.36
N LEU A 58 -11.40 12.17 -1.32
CA LEU A 58 -11.63 11.02 -2.19
C LEU A 58 -11.10 9.73 -1.58
N GLY A 59 -10.25 9.81 -0.54
CA GLY A 59 -9.73 8.65 0.16
C GLY A 59 -10.54 8.29 1.40
N LEU A 60 -9.85 7.69 2.36
CA LEU A 60 -10.44 7.12 3.57
C LEU A 60 -10.37 8.02 4.82
N ASP A 61 -9.79 9.22 4.72
CA ASP A 61 -9.71 10.14 5.87
C ASP A 61 -11.04 10.83 6.17
N GLY A 62 -11.95 10.88 5.19
CA GLY A 62 -13.25 11.53 5.28
C GLY A 62 -13.20 13.07 5.25
N GLY A 63 -12.00 13.65 5.20
CA GLY A 63 -11.72 15.04 4.88
C GLY A 63 -11.28 15.85 6.08
N SER A 64 -10.12 16.47 5.94
CA SER A 64 -9.68 17.56 6.81
C SER A 64 -10.49 18.82 6.48
N ASN A 65 -11.37 19.22 7.39
CA ASN A 65 -11.91 20.58 7.37
C ASN A 65 -11.26 21.35 8.53
N ASN A 66 -10.81 22.59 8.28
CA ASN A 66 -10.16 23.46 9.27
C ASN A 66 -11.09 23.90 10.43
N ARG A 67 -12.23 23.24 10.64
CA ARG A 67 -13.29 23.65 11.58
C ARG A 67 -13.86 22.52 12.45
N SER A 68 -13.47 21.26 12.24
CA SER A 68 -13.95 20.11 13.00
C SER A 68 -12.89 19.02 13.00
N ALA A 69 -12.81 18.28 14.11
CA ALA A 69 -12.07 17.02 14.16
C ALA A 69 -12.42 16.18 12.91
N SER A 70 -11.39 15.64 12.25
CA SER A 70 -11.49 14.85 11.01
C SER A 70 -12.79 14.08 10.95
N ALA A 71 -13.64 14.38 9.97
CA ALA A 71 -14.85 13.62 9.77
C ALA A 71 -14.42 12.23 9.34
N TYR A 72 -14.71 11.18 10.10
CA TYR A 72 -14.46 9.81 9.65
C TYR A 72 -15.27 9.55 8.38
N LEU A 73 -14.67 8.86 7.40
CA LEU A 73 -15.43 8.39 6.24
C LEU A 73 -16.42 7.31 6.71
N SER A 74 -17.71 7.51 6.44
CA SER A 74 -18.72 6.50 6.71
C SER A 74 -18.56 5.34 5.72
N GLU A 75 -18.72 4.09 6.20
CA GLU A 75 -18.57 2.88 5.38
C GLU A 75 -19.45 2.90 4.11
N ASN A 76 -20.66 3.47 4.21
CA ASN A 76 -21.59 3.59 3.07
C ASN A 76 -21.11 4.54 1.95
N GLN A 77 -20.07 5.34 2.20
CA GLN A 77 -19.44 6.19 1.20
C GLN A 77 -18.46 5.41 0.32
N VAL A 78 -17.95 4.27 0.80
CA VAL A 78 -17.13 3.35 -0.01
C VAL A 78 -18.06 2.53 -0.92
N LYS A 79 -18.07 2.85 -2.22
CA LYS A 79 -19.01 2.25 -3.18
C LYS A 79 -18.65 0.83 -3.57
N VAL A 80 -17.36 0.52 -3.68
CA VAL A 80 -16.88 -0.80 -4.09
C VAL A 80 -15.69 -1.20 -3.20
N PRO A 81 -15.92 -1.74 -1.99
CA PRO A 81 -14.84 -2.06 -1.05
C PRO A 81 -13.81 -3.04 -1.63
N SER A 82 -14.25 -3.99 -2.46
CA SER A 82 -13.39 -4.96 -3.13
C SER A 82 -12.61 -4.37 -4.31
N ASP A 83 -12.79 -3.09 -4.62
CA ASP A 83 -11.99 -2.41 -5.63
C ASP A 83 -11.41 -1.09 -5.10
N MET A 84 -11.58 -0.80 -3.81
CA MET A 84 -11.01 0.38 -3.16
C MET A 84 -9.71 0.04 -2.43
N ILE A 85 -8.63 0.71 -2.81
CA ILE A 85 -7.31 0.60 -2.20
C ILE A 85 -7.35 1.23 -0.80
N ALA A 86 -6.96 0.45 0.21
CA ALA A 86 -6.88 0.89 1.59
C ALA A 86 -5.44 1.19 2.00
N VAL A 87 -4.52 0.28 1.69
CA VAL A 87 -3.12 0.34 2.10
C VAL A 87 -2.23 -0.15 0.97
N ALA A 88 -1.09 0.50 0.76
CA ALA A 88 -0.11 0.04 -0.22
C ALA A 88 1.32 0.10 0.32
N ASP A 89 2.19 -0.68 -0.29
CA ASP A 89 3.64 -0.60 -0.08
C ASP A 89 4.16 0.83 -0.36
N VAL A 90 4.89 1.41 0.58
CA VAL A 90 5.55 2.72 0.41
C VAL A 90 7.00 2.64 0.80
N LYS A 91 7.86 3.46 0.19
CA LYS A 91 9.24 3.61 0.66
C LYS A 91 9.32 4.86 1.53
N PRO A 92 10.00 4.80 2.69
CA PRO A 92 10.27 6.01 3.44
C PRO A 92 11.13 6.91 2.56
N LYS A 93 10.71 8.17 2.39
CA LYS A 93 11.56 9.18 1.77
C LYS A 93 12.60 9.61 2.82
N PRO A 94 13.90 9.58 2.52
CA PRO A 94 14.86 10.33 3.33
C PRO A 94 14.60 11.81 3.05
N GLY A 95 13.96 12.52 3.98
CA GLY A 95 13.28 13.77 3.64
C GLY A 95 13.16 14.80 4.74
N GLY A 96 12.46 14.52 5.84
CA GLY A 96 12.42 15.43 6.96
C GLY A 96 13.01 14.79 8.21
N ALA A 97 13.64 15.67 8.96
CA ALA A 97 14.37 15.37 10.18
C ALA A 97 13.66 16.01 11.38
N ASP A 98 12.47 16.57 11.16
CA ASP A 98 11.67 17.29 12.14
C ASP A 98 10.50 16.46 12.70
N ASN A 99 10.23 15.28 12.14
CA ASN A 99 9.18 14.37 12.62
C ASN A 99 7.79 15.02 12.58
N ASP A 100 7.50 15.81 11.55
CA ASP A 100 6.17 16.32 11.29
C ASP A 100 5.31 15.31 10.51
N LEU A 101 4.07 15.67 10.15
CA LEU A 101 3.11 14.70 9.62
C LEU A 101 3.48 14.17 8.21
N ASP A 102 4.24 14.94 7.42
CA ASP A 102 4.83 14.53 6.13
C ASP A 102 5.99 13.55 6.29
N ASP A 103 6.70 13.60 7.41
CA ASP A 103 7.75 12.63 7.74
C ASP A 103 7.19 11.28 8.21
N ILE A 104 5.95 11.28 8.69
CA ILE A 104 5.35 10.14 9.39
C ILE A 104 4.40 9.36 8.46
N PHE A 105 3.77 10.01 7.47
CA PHE A 105 2.86 9.36 6.52
C PHE A 105 3.00 9.91 5.11
N PRO A 106 2.84 9.06 4.06
CA PRO A 106 2.66 9.56 2.71
C PRO A 106 1.36 10.38 2.69
N ILE A 107 1.51 11.69 2.53
CA ILE A 107 0.40 12.65 2.46
C ILE A 107 -0.47 12.35 1.24
N ASN A 108 0.14 11.91 0.14
CA ASN A 108 -0.56 11.43 -1.04
C ASN A 108 -0.01 10.06 -1.45
N LEU A 109 -0.64 8.99 -0.96
CA LEU A 109 -0.22 7.61 -1.23
C LEU A 109 -0.05 7.31 -2.73
N LEU A 110 -0.92 7.86 -3.58
CA LEU A 110 -0.82 7.66 -5.04
C LEU A 110 0.44 8.32 -5.63
N ALA A 111 0.81 9.51 -5.16
CA ALA A 111 2.03 10.20 -5.58
C ALA A 111 3.30 9.61 -4.95
N GLU A 112 3.16 8.90 -3.84
CA GLU A 112 4.26 8.41 -3.01
C GLU A 112 4.42 6.89 -3.04
N LEU A 113 3.59 6.22 -3.85
CA LEU A 113 3.71 4.80 -4.13
C LEU A 113 5.12 4.53 -4.63
N ALA A 114 5.75 3.50 -4.10
CA ALA A 114 7.13 3.22 -4.44
C ALA A 114 7.31 1.71 -4.64
N PRO A 115 7.89 1.28 -5.78
CA PRO A 115 8.04 -0.13 -6.07
C PRO A 115 8.90 -0.81 -5.00
N ARG A 116 8.32 -1.79 -4.32
CA ARG A 116 9.04 -2.75 -3.49
C ARG A 116 9.23 -4.06 -4.29
N HIS A 117 10.02 -4.99 -3.77
CA HIS A 117 10.16 -6.31 -4.40
C HIS A 117 10.60 -6.26 -5.88
N ASN A 118 10.02 -7.13 -6.71
CA ASN A 118 10.26 -7.23 -8.15
C ASN A 118 9.64 -6.05 -8.94
N LYS A 119 9.93 -4.79 -8.55
CA LYS A 119 9.38 -3.56 -9.15
C LYS A 119 7.83 -3.49 -9.08
N GLY A 120 7.25 -3.93 -7.97
CA GLY A 120 5.80 -3.94 -7.78
C GLY A 120 5.41 -3.72 -6.33
N GLU A 121 4.13 -3.83 -6.04
CA GLU A 121 3.56 -3.49 -4.75
C GLU A 121 2.46 -4.48 -4.43
N ASN A 122 2.40 -4.87 -3.16
CA ASN A 122 1.23 -5.47 -2.58
C ASN A 122 0.29 -4.36 -2.13
N ILE A 123 -0.96 -4.43 -2.57
CA ILE A 123 -2.01 -3.48 -2.22
C ILE A 123 -3.12 -4.23 -1.51
N VAL A 124 -3.51 -3.72 -0.36
CA VAL A 124 -4.63 -4.20 0.45
C VAL A 124 -5.87 -3.37 0.09
N PHE A 125 -6.98 -4.04 -0.15
CA PHE A 125 -8.27 -3.43 -0.45
C PHE A 125 -9.15 -3.34 0.80
N CYS A 126 -10.21 -2.54 0.75
CA CYS A 126 -11.09 -2.29 1.90
C CYS A 126 -11.85 -3.54 2.39
N ASP A 127 -12.02 -4.56 1.55
CA ASP A 127 -12.59 -5.87 1.97
C ASP A 127 -11.54 -6.83 2.58
N GLY A 128 -10.28 -6.41 2.62
CA GLY A 128 -9.16 -7.15 3.22
C GLY A 128 -8.39 -8.07 2.27
N HIS A 129 -8.78 -8.20 0.99
CA HIS A 129 -7.95 -8.96 0.05
C HIS A 129 -6.70 -8.18 -0.37
N VAL A 130 -5.72 -8.90 -0.92
CA VAL A 130 -4.43 -8.33 -1.34
C VAL A 130 -4.16 -8.69 -2.79
N GLU A 131 -3.76 -7.71 -3.58
CA GLU A 131 -3.27 -7.91 -4.94
C GLU A 131 -1.82 -7.47 -5.09
N TYR A 132 -1.07 -8.19 -5.92
CA TYR A 132 0.24 -7.76 -6.39
C TYR A 132 0.14 -7.31 -7.84
N ALA A 133 0.69 -6.13 -8.15
CA ALA A 133 0.95 -5.73 -9.53
C ALA A 133 2.26 -4.95 -9.65
N LYS A 134 2.70 -4.70 -10.89
CA LYS A 134 3.82 -3.80 -11.15
C LYS A 134 3.43 -2.36 -10.83
N HIS A 135 4.38 -1.57 -10.36
CA HIS A 135 4.20 -0.15 -10.06
C HIS A 135 3.51 0.63 -11.19
N THR A 136 3.91 0.36 -12.42
CA THR A 136 3.35 0.99 -13.62
C THR A 136 1.87 0.67 -13.85
N VAL A 137 1.37 -0.45 -13.33
CA VAL A 137 -0.05 -0.83 -13.41
C VAL A 137 -0.86 0.03 -12.45
N TRP A 138 -0.38 0.20 -11.22
CA TRP A 138 -1.05 1.00 -10.19
C TRP A 138 -1.13 2.49 -10.53
N LEU A 139 -0.08 3.02 -11.18
CA LEU A 139 -0.02 4.44 -11.57
C LEU A 139 -0.69 4.75 -12.91
N LYS A 140 -1.21 3.75 -13.63
CA LYS A 140 -1.70 3.95 -14.99
C LYS A 140 -2.80 5.02 -15.02
N LYS A 141 -2.72 5.95 -15.98
CA LYS A 141 -3.74 6.98 -16.23
C LYS A 141 -4.88 6.41 -17.08
N THR A 142 -5.58 5.44 -16.50
CA THR A 142 -6.78 4.81 -17.06
C THR A 142 -7.88 4.85 -16.03
N GLU A 143 -9.13 4.94 -16.47
CA GLU A 143 -10.29 4.98 -15.58
C GLU A 143 -10.23 3.87 -14.53
N VAL A 144 -10.07 2.61 -14.98
CA VAL A 144 -10.06 1.43 -14.10
C VAL A 144 -9.02 1.57 -13.00
N ALA A 145 -7.78 1.92 -13.33
CA ALA A 145 -6.73 2.08 -12.32
C ALA A 145 -6.99 3.24 -11.34
N ARG A 146 -7.65 4.32 -11.81
CA ARG A 146 -7.89 5.52 -11.01
C ARG A 146 -9.11 5.41 -10.11
N GLN A 147 -10.14 4.70 -10.56
CA GLN A 147 -11.33 4.38 -9.77
C GLN A 147 -10.95 3.72 -8.44
N ARG A 148 -9.97 2.81 -8.47
CA ARG A 148 -9.55 2.04 -7.28
C ARG A 148 -9.03 2.90 -6.13
N TRP A 149 -8.61 4.14 -6.40
CA TRP A 149 -8.09 5.03 -5.37
C TRP A 149 -9.17 5.82 -4.64
N ASN A 150 -10.39 5.89 -5.17
CA ASN A 150 -11.40 6.84 -4.72
C ASN A 150 -12.62 6.13 -4.10
N ASN A 151 -13.15 6.67 -3.01
CA ASN A 151 -14.25 6.08 -2.25
C ASN A 151 -15.56 5.93 -3.06
N ASP A 152 -15.80 6.83 -4.00
CA ASP A 152 -16.97 6.82 -4.88
C ASP A 152 -16.80 5.95 -6.13
N ASN A 153 -15.65 5.28 -6.25
CA ASN A 153 -15.23 4.47 -7.40
C ASN A 153 -15.29 5.25 -8.74
N GLN A 154 -15.09 6.57 -8.69
CA GLN A 154 -14.97 7.41 -9.88
C GLN A 154 -13.49 7.66 -10.24
N PRO A 155 -13.20 7.86 -11.54
CA PRO A 155 -11.82 8.00 -12.00
C PRO A 155 -11.21 9.38 -11.75
N HIS A 156 -12.04 10.40 -11.46
CA HIS A 156 -11.63 11.78 -11.18
C HIS A 156 -10.57 12.33 -12.14
N ARG A 157 -10.92 12.48 -13.42
CA ARG A 157 -10.01 12.93 -14.49
C ARG A 157 -9.37 14.28 -14.20
N GLU A 158 -10.04 15.13 -13.44
CA GLU A 158 -9.56 16.42 -12.96
C GLU A 158 -8.31 16.32 -12.07
N THR A 159 -8.04 15.16 -11.45
CA THR A 159 -6.87 14.97 -10.58
C THR A 159 -5.65 14.42 -11.31
N TRP A 160 -5.81 13.93 -12.55
CA TRP A 160 -4.75 13.23 -13.29
C TRP A 160 -3.52 14.07 -13.63
N PRO A 161 -3.63 15.38 -13.92
CA PRO A 161 -2.44 16.20 -14.18
C PRO A 161 -1.51 16.33 -12.97
N ASN A 162 -2.06 16.22 -11.75
CA ASN A 162 -1.35 16.44 -10.49
C ASN A 162 -0.81 15.15 -9.85
N ASN A 163 -1.11 14.01 -10.45
CA ASN A 163 -0.68 12.70 -9.98
C ASN A 163 0.18 12.02 -11.07
N PRO A 164 1.19 11.21 -10.69
CA PRO A 164 2.10 10.56 -11.62
C PRO A 164 1.36 9.68 -12.64
#